data_AF-A0A0R2X818-F1
#
_entry.id   AF-A0A0R2X818-F1
#
_cell.length_a   1.000
_cell.length_b   1.000
_cell.length_c   1.000
_cell.angle_alpha   90.00
_cell.angle_beta   90.00
_cell.angle_gamma   90.00
#
_symmetry.space_group_name_H-M   'P 1'
#
loop_
_entity.id
_entity.type
_entity.pdbx_description
1 polymer ?
#
loop_
_entity_poly.entity_id
_entity_poly.type
_entity_poly.pdbx_seq_one_letter_code
_entity_poly.pdbx_strand_id
1 'polypeptide(L)'
;MRSWFEPKEFQASDLPAAEAWYSNQPTLWVPTTRDDLIKIHDRVTPIFSVLFTPASSDVKMYSQMMQENSEWGAWADVIRRQKPPDLPQSFVTSLPPNNDYLLLSIQKRWN
;
A
#
# COMPACT_ATOMS: atom_id res chain seq x y z
N MET A 1 -21.74 2.92 -10.08
CA MET A 1 -20.42 2.26 -9.88
C MET A 1 -20.29 1.95 -8.41
N ARG A 2 -20.04 0.70 -8.02
CA ARG A 2 -19.65 0.40 -6.63
C ARG A 2 -18.21 0.89 -6.47
N SER A 3 -18.01 1.85 -5.58
CA SER A 3 -16.68 2.33 -5.24
C SER A 3 -15.99 1.27 -4.38
N TRP A 4 -14.71 1.00 -4.63
CA TRP A 4 -13.88 0.10 -3.81
C TRP A 4 -13.63 0.68 -2.40
N PHE A 5 -13.71 2.01 -2.31
CA PHE A 5 -13.44 2.79 -1.12
C PHE A 5 -14.63 3.68 -0.77
N GLU A 6 -14.87 3.87 0.51
CA GLU A 6 -15.82 4.87 0.97
C GLU A 6 -15.28 6.27 0.68
N PRO A 7 -16.14 7.28 0.46
CA PRO A 7 -15.67 8.63 0.20
C PRO A 7 -14.81 9.16 1.34
N LYS A 8 -13.63 9.72 1.01
CA LYS A 8 -12.66 10.29 1.96
C LYS A 8 -11.95 9.27 2.85
N GLU A 9 -11.96 7.98 2.49
CA GLU A 9 -11.04 7.02 3.12
C GLU A 9 -9.60 7.43 2.82
N PHE A 10 -8.80 7.61 3.87
CA PHE A 10 -7.41 8.02 3.72
C PHE A 10 -6.52 6.84 3.34
N GLN A 11 -5.70 7.01 2.31
CA GLN A 11 -4.93 5.92 1.70
C GLN A 11 -3.45 6.24 1.67
N ALA A 12 -2.63 5.20 1.50
CA ALA A 12 -1.23 5.34 1.14
C ALA A 12 -0.96 4.62 -0.19
N SER A 13 -0.11 5.18 -1.04
CA SER A 13 0.34 4.50 -2.26
C SER A 13 1.78 4.84 -2.61
N ASP A 14 2.43 3.92 -3.32
CA ASP A 14 3.69 4.17 -4.03
C ASP A 14 3.52 5.09 -5.25
N LEU A 15 2.28 5.39 -5.64
CA LEU A 15 1.96 6.37 -6.68
C LEU A 15 0.74 7.24 -6.29
N PRO A 16 0.84 8.07 -5.25
CA PRO A 16 -0.31 8.77 -4.66
C PRO A 16 -0.94 9.81 -5.59
N ALA A 17 -0.17 10.39 -6.51
CA ALA A 17 -0.70 11.34 -7.48
C ALA A 17 -1.72 10.69 -8.44
N ALA A 18 -1.50 9.43 -8.82
CA ALA A 18 -2.44 8.71 -9.67
C ALA A 18 -3.73 8.39 -8.90
N GLU A 19 -3.61 7.89 -7.66
CA GLU A 19 -4.77 7.63 -6.80
C GLU A 19 -5.58 8.91 -6.57
N ALA A 20 -4.95 9.99 -6.13
CA ALA A 20 -5.64 11.26 -5.88
C ALA A 20 -6.38 11.78 -7.13
N TRP A 21 -5.81 11.57 -8.32
CA TRP A 21 -6.43 11.99 -9.58
C TRP A 21 -7.59 11.09 -10.03
N TYR A 22 -7.45 9.76 -9.92
CA TYR A 22 -8.41 8.81 -10.48
C TYR A 22 -9.46 8.30 -9.49
N SER A 23 -9.11 8.14 -8.21
CA SER A 23 -10.01 7.64 -7.17
C SER A 23 -10.69 8.75 -6.37
N ASN A 24 -10.22 10.00 -6.50
CA ASN A 24 -10.68 11.16 -5.71
C ASN A 24 -10.61 10.88 -4.19
N GLN A 25 -9.61 10.11 -3.76
CA GLN A 25 -9.33 9.83 -2.36
C GLN A 25 -8.11 10.63 -1.90
N PRO A 26 -8.09 11.06 -0.62
CA PRO A 26 -6.90 11.65 -0.05
C PRO A 26 -5.84 10.56 0.16
N THR A 27 -4.77 10.62 -0.64
CA THR A 27 -3.72 9.60 -0.64
C THR A 27 -2.36 10.23 -0.30
N LEU A 28 -1.65 9.65 0.66
CA LEU A 28 -0.27 9.99 0.98
C LEU A 28 0.72 9.04 0.31
N TRP A 29 1.99 9.44 0.24
CA TRP A 29 3.07 8.53 -0.10
C TRP A 29 3.16 7.39 0.93
N VAL A 30 3.43 6.16 0.49
CA VAL A 30 3.79 5.09 1.44
C VAL A 30 4.95 5.55 2.32
N PRO A 31 4.81 5.55 3.65
CA PRO A 31 5.88 5.90 4.55
C PRO A 31 7.08 4.97 4.39
N THR A 32 8.28 5.50 4.56
CA THR A 32 9.53 4.75 4.42
C THR A 32 9.54 3.49 5.30
N THR A 33 9.05 3.59 6.54
CA THR A 33 8.99 2.46 7.48
C THR A 33 7.55 2.07 7.82
N ARG A 34 7.35 0.81 8.21
CA ARG A 34 6.06 0.33 8.74
C ARG A 34 5.69 1.05 10.04
N ASP A 35 6.67 1.32 10.89
CA ASP A 35 6.46 2.02 12.16
C ASP A 35 5.90 3.43 11.94
N ASP A 36 6.36 4.13 10.90
CA ASP A 36 5.83 5.46 10.58
C ASP A 36 4.41 5.38 10.03
N LEU A 37 4.10 4.35 9.23
CA LEU A 37 2.72 4.08 8.83
C LEU A 37 1.83 3.83 10.05
N ILE A 38 2.27 3.01 11.00
CA ILE A 38 1.52 2.71 12.24
C ILE A 38 1.33 3.99 13.07
N LYS A 39 2.39 4.81 13.25
CA LYS A 39 2.29 6.09 13.97
C LYS A 39 1.29 7.04 13.31
N ILE A 40 1.29 7.15 11.98
CA ILE A 40 0.33 8.01 11.26
C ILE A 40 -1.09 7.47 11.44
N HIS A 41 -1.27 6.16 11.24
CA HIS A 41 -2.56 5.48 11.40
C HIS A 41 -3.15 5.70 12.80
N ASP A 42 -2.35 5.51 13.85
CA ASP A 42 -2.80 5.58 15.24
C ASP A 42 -2.98 7.02 15.75
N ARG A 43 -2.14 7.96 15.32
CA ARG A 43 -2.01 9.28 15.96
C ARG A 43 -2.47 10.46 15.13
N VAL A 44 -2.57 10.31 13.81
CA VAL A 44 -2.90 11.42 12.90
C VAL A 44 -4.24 11.17 12.23
N THR A 45 -4.34 10.09 11.46
CA THR A 45 -5.58 9.70 10.78
C THR A 45 -5.49 8.22 10.37
N PRO A 46 -6.57 7.44 10.53
CA PRO A 46 -6.58 6.05 10.12
C PRO A 46 -6.31 5.90 8.62
N ILE A 47 -5.21 5.23 8.28
CA ILE A 47 -4.93 4.80 6.90
C ILE A 47 -5.76 3.55 6.63
N PHE A 48 -6.73 3.63 5.73
CA PHE A 48 -7.65 2.52 5.42
C PHE A 48 -7.04 1.46 4.52
N SER A 49 -6.15 1.88 3.64
CA SER A 49 -5.51 1.00 2.69
C SER A 49 -4.14 1.48 2.25
N VAL A 50 -3.32 0.52 1.83
CA VAL A 50 -2.05 0.74 1.16
C VAL A 50 -2.10 0.08 -0.21
N LEU A 51 -1.97 0.86 -1.29
CA LEU A 51 -1.89 0.33 -2.65
C LEU A 51 -0.45 0.39 -3.14
N PHE A 52 0.09 -0.78 -3.50
CA PHE A 52 1.31 -0.91 -4.28
C PHE A 52 0.98 -1.19 -5.74
N THR A 53 1.49 -0.34 -6.63
CA THR A 53 1.40 -0.51 -8.07
C THR A 53 2.45 -1.49 -8.60
N PRO A 54 2.34 -1.95 -9.85
CA PRO A 54 3.37 -2.79 -10.48
C PRO A 54 4.76 -2.14 -10.50
N ALA A 55 4.86 -0.81 -10.37
CA ALA A 55 6.13 -0.09 -10.31
C ALA A 55 6.97 -0.51 -9.09
N SER A 56 6.34 -0.72 -7.93
CA SER A 56 7.03 -1.22 -6.73
C SER A 56 7.42 -2.69 -6.81
N SER A 57 6.70 -3.47 -7.63
CA SER A 57 6.93 -4.91 -7.82
C SER A 57 7.98 -5.21 -8.91
N ASP A 58 8.49 -4.18 -9.60
CA ASP A 58 9.51 -4.33 -10.65
C ASP A 58 10.80 -4.94 -10.09
N VAL A 59 11.44 -5.82 -10.88
CA VAL A 59 12.65 -6.55 -10.47
C VAL A 59 13.77 -5.58 -10.09
N LYS A 60 13.94 -4.48 -10.83
CA LYS A 60 14.95 -3.46 -10.56
C LYS A 60 14.68 -2.75 -9.24
N MET A 61 13.41 -2.39 -9.01
CA MET A 61 12.98 -1.76 -7.77
C MET A 61 13.23 -2.69 -6.58
N TYR A 62 12.86 -3.98 -6.70
CA TYR A 62 13.13 -4.96 -5.67
C TYR A 62 14.63 -5.13 -5.36
N SER A 63 15.49 -5.20 -6.38
CA SER A 63 16.94 -5.24 -6.17
C SER A 63 17.46 -4.02 -5.43
N GLN A 64 16.87 -2.84 -5.65
CA GLN A 64 17.17 -1.62 -4.88
C GLN A 64 16.64 -1.71 -3.45
N MET A 65 15.45 -2.29 -3.24
CA MET A 65 14.88 -2.51 -1.91
C MET A 65 15.78 -3.40 -1.03
N MET A 66 16.49 -4.35 -1.63
CA MET A 66 17.38 -5.30 -0.95
C MET A 66 18.80 -4.78 -0.69
N GLN A 67 19.13 -3.56 -1.13
CA GLN A 67 20.42 -2.96 -0.81
C GLN A 67 20.53 -2.68 0.69
N GLU A 68 21.75 -2.79 1.22
CA GLU A 68 22.05 -2.48 2.62
C GLU A 68 21.71 -1.00 2.90
N ASN A 69 20.95 -0.74 3.97
CA ASN A 69 20.38 0.58 4.32
C ASN A 69 19.31 1.13 3.36
N SER A 70 18.69 0.28 2.53
CA SER A 70 17.54 0.69 1.73
C SER A 70 16.37 1.12 2.61
N GLU A 71 15.90 2.34 2.37
CA GLU A 71 14.68 2.91 2.93
C GLU A 71 13.44 2.03 2.71
N TRP A 72 13.41 1.27 1.61
CA TRP A 72 12.28 0.42 1.24
C TRP A 72 12.40 -1.04 1.69
N GLY A 73 13.52 -1.42 2.32
CA GLY A 73 13.76 -2.80 2.77
C GLY A 73 12.64 -3.32 3.69
N ALA A 74 12.05 -2.43 4.49
CA ALA A 74 10.92 -2.74 5.37
C ALA A 74 9.63 -3.14 4.65
N TRP A 75 9.49 -2.90 3.34
CA TRP A 75 8.27 -3.22 2.58
C TRP A 75 8.41 -4.43 1.66
N ALA A 76 9.64 -4.91 1.44
CA ALA A 76 9.95 -5.88 0.41
C ALA A 76 9.27 -7.24 0.61
N ASP A 77 9.21 -7.75 1.84
CA ASP A 77 8.51 -8.99 2.20
C ASP A 77 7.00 -8.90 1.96
N VAL A 78 6.42 -7.72 2.18
CA VAL A 78 4.99 -7.46 1.94
C VAL A 78 4.69 -7.34 0.44
N ILE A 79 5.50 -6.55 -0.29
CA ILE A 79 5.34 -6.39 -1.75
C ILE A 79 5.50 -7.74 -2.47
N ARG A 80 6.46 -8.57 -2.04
CA ARG A 80 6.65 -9.94 -2.54
C ARG A 80 5.66 -10.95 -1.97
N ARG A 81 4.78 -10.56 -1.05
CA ARG A 81 3.79 -11.43 -0.40
C ARG A 81 4.43 -12.66 0.26
N GLN A 82 5.67 -12.51 0.74
CA GLN A 82 6.41 -13.59 1.42
C GLN A 82 5.84 -13.87 2.81
N LYS A 83 5.28 -12.84 3.45
CA LYS A 83 4.69 -12.89 4.78
C LYS A 83 3.39 -12.10 4.81
N PRO A 84 2.43 -12.49 5.66
CA PRO A 84 1.31 -11.62 5.99
C PRO A 84 1.82 -10.27 6.51
N PRO A 85 1.20 -9.15 6.10
CA PRO A 85 1.58 -7.83 6.60
C PRO A 85 1.31 -7.76 8.11
N ASP A 86 2.34 -7.43 8.88
CA ASP A 86 2.22 -7.08 10.30
C ASP A 86 1.81 -5.61 10.44
N LEU A 87 0.59 -5.32 9.98
CA LEU A 87 0.02 -3.97 9.86
C LEU A 87 -1.47 -4.00 10.20
N PRO A 88 -2.07 -2.86 10.60
CA PRO A 88 -3.52 -2.76 10.73
C PRO A 88 -4.25 -3.12 9.41
N GLN A 89 -3.62 -2.84 8.26
CA GLN A 89 -4.09 -3.22 6.92
C GLN A 89 -3.76 -4.68 6.59
N SER A 90 -4.26 -5.61 7.40
CA SER A 90 -3.90 -7.03 7.34
C SER A 90 -4.50 -7.81 6.15
N PHE A 91 -5.53 -7.26 5.49
CA PHE A 91 -6.20 -7.94 4.38
C PHE A 91 -5.49 -7.66 3.05
N VAL A 92 -4.97 -8.72 2.43
CA VAL A 92 -4.23 -8.64 1.17
C VAL A 92 -5.14 -9.00 0.00
N THR A 93 -5.29 -8.09 -0.97
CA THR A 93 -6.09 -8.29 -2.19
C THR A 93 -5.23 -8.00 -3.42
N SER A 94 -5.22 -8.91 -4.39
CA SER A 94 -4.60 -8.65 -5.69
C SER A 94 -5.63 -8.05 -6.64
N LEU A 95 -5.29 -6.95 -7.32
CA LEU A 95 -6.23 -6.27 -8.21
C LEU A 95 -5.92 -6.53 -9.71
N PRO A 96 -6.94 -6.54 -10.59
CA PRO A 96 -6.77 -6.66 -12.04
C PRO A 96 -5.86 -5.54 -12.62
N PRO A 97 -5.37 -5.67 -13.87
CA PRO A 97 -5.68 -6.70 -14.86
C PRO A 97 -4.91 -8.02 -14.69
N ASN A 98 -3.71 -7.99 -14.13
CA ASN A 98 -2.80 -9.15 -14.06
C ASN A 98 -2.52 -9.63 -12.62
N ASN A 99 -3.26 -9.13 -11.62
CA ASN A 99 -2.97 -9.34 -10.19
C ASN A 99 -1.66 -8.70 -9.71
N ASP A 100 -1.11 -7.76 -10.49
CA ASP A 100 0.16 -7.08 -10.21
C ASP A 100 0.01 -5.95 -9.19
N TYR A 101 -1.20 -5.39 -9.05
CA TYR A 101 -1.53 -4.43 -8.01
C TYR A 101 -1.78 -5.16 -6.69
N LEU A 102 -1.17 -4.66 -5.62
CA LEU A 102 -1.32 -5.20 -4.28
C LEU A 102 -2.02 -4.17 -3.40
N LEU A 103 -3.25 -4.49 -2.98
CA LEU A 103 -4.01 -3.69 -2.04
C LEU A 103 -3.96 -4.35 -0.65
N LEU A 104 -3.50 -3.60 0.34
CA LEU A 104 -3.61 -3.92 1.75
C LEU A 104 -4.75 -3.10 2.34
N SER A 105 -5.64 -3.70 3.14
CA SER A 105 -6.77 -2.97 3.74
C SER A 105 -7.07 -3.42 5.17
N ILE A 106 -7.67 -2.53 5.97
CA ILE A 106 -8.08 -2.84 7.37
C ILE A 106 -9.17 -3.92 7.42
N GLN A 107 -10.02 -3.97 6.40
CA GLN A 107 -11.11 -4.92 6.30
C GLN A 107 -11.08 -5.63 4.96
N LYS A 108 -11.69 -6.82 4.88
CA LYS A 108 -11.88 -7.55 3.63
C LYS A 108 -12.64 -6.66 2.63
N ARG A 109 -11.97 -6.30 1.53
CA ARG A 109 -12.61 -5.65 0.38
C ARG A 109 -13.16 -6.75 -0.55
N TRP A 110 -14.15 -6.40 -1.38
CA TRP A 110 -15.03 -7.37 -2.02
C TRP A 110 -14.26 -8.28 -3.00
N ASN A 111 -14.54 -9.59 -2.93
CA ASN A 111 -14.23 -10.61 -3.93
C ASN A 111 -15.54 -11.05 -4.59
#